data_AF-A0A7X6PDE9-F1
#
_entry.id   AF-A0A7X6PDE9-F1
#
_cell.length_a   1.000
_cell.length_b   1.000
_cell.length_c   1.000
_cell.angle_alpha   90.00
_cell.angle_beta   90.00
_cell.angle_gamma   90.00
#
_symmetry.space_group_name_H-M   'P 1'
#
loop_
_entity.id
_entity.type
_entity.pdbx_description
1 polymer ?
#
loop_
_entity_poly.entity_id
_entity_poly.type
_entity_poly.pdbx_seq_one_letter_code
_entity_poly.pdbx_strand_id
1 'polypeptide(L)'
;MVTDMFADQAYSLHSLALMASVIICLLCSAVLLALPGSKLYKQPLFWMAAAMLLSLTVFSVVRFLLLIAPAQTIYDLIKKLQTAAGVMWVAVSLMIFIALIIKKHSVSIIFGMAVIVFINAAGAAAVLKTDPVSITDFYPAVSYFAFCGFCLLHSRTLFPELTGLSPEAFLNDSSDLILVFDRRGRLMKTSCNAMEVFHLSEAMTLQEFNSVLKGLAAVHEDKTIELAALSGKRYYQQSETAVTKRSGALLATVVMFSDVTDMTVLKSELKDRNEELKMQGEKLKEYIKTVEKLEAEEQKEMVVREIQQAIGQKMEDLAQEMESGEASQNLPQIIESCRSIISGVRLALSGLAKTEKGGKSDD
;
A
#
# COMPACT_ATOMS: atom_id res chain seq x y z
N MET A 1 -23.06 -5.49 69.71
CA MET A 1 -23.96 -4.36 69.38
C MET A 1 -23.29 -3.33 68.48
N VAL A 2 -22.23 -2.63 68.90
CA VAL A 2 -21.49 -1.69 68.01
C VAL A 2 -20.83 -2.42 66.84
N THR A 3 -20.26 -3.61 67.07
CA THR A 3 -19.65 -4.47 66.04
C THR A 3 -20.65 -5.03 65.04
N ASP A 4 -21.87 -5.37 65.48
CA ASP A 4 -22.92 -5.93 64.60
C ASP A 4 -23.51 -4.85 63.68
N MET A 5 -23.66 -3.62 64.18
CA MET A 5 -24.10 -2.46 63.39
C MET A 5 -23.14 -2.14 62.23
N PHE A 6 -21.83 -2.26 62.46
CA PHE A 6 -20.83 -2.03 61.40
C PHE A 6 -20.81 -3.16 60.38
N ALA A 7 -21.05 -4.41 60.80
CA ALA A 7 -21.19 -5.52 59.87
C ALA A 7 -22.42 -5.32 58.96
N ASP A 8 -23.58 -4.94 59.52
CA ASP A 8 -24.80 -4.71 58.74
C ASP A 8 -24.66 -3.55 57.73
N GLN A 9 -23.93 -2.49 58.08
CA GLN A 9 -23.65 -1.39 57.16
C GLN A 9 -22.61 -1.78 56.11
N ALA A 10 -21.54 -2.50 56.46
CA ALA A 10 -20.50 -2.92 55.53
C ALA A 10 -21.02 -3.92 54.47
N TYR A 11 -21.96 -4.80 54.85
CA TYR A 11 -22.58 -5.78 53.96
C TYR A 11 -23.93 -5.33 53.38
N SER A 12 -24.29 -4.06 53.52
CA SER A 12 -25.48 -3.52 52.89
C SER A 12 -25.38 -3.62 51.36
N LEU A 13 -26.53 -3.76 50.69
CA LEU A 13 -26.59 -3.80 49.23
C LEU A 13 -25.95 -2.55 48.58
N HIS A 14 -26.06 -1.39 49.24
CA HIS A 14 -25.44 -0.14 48.80
C HIS A 14 -23.91 -0.21 48.86
N SER A 15 -23.36 -0.72 49.97
CA SER A 15 -21.92 -0.90 50.17
C SER A 15 -21.31 -1.88 49.17
N LEU A 16 -22.01 -2.98 48.90
CA LEU A 16 -21.63 -3.99 47.90
C LEU A 16 -21.65 -3.41 46.48
N ALA A 17 -22.71 -2.67 46.13
CA ALA A 17 -22.81 -2.01 44.83
C ALA A 17 -21.71 -0.96 44.63
N LEU A 18 -21.40 -0.19 45.67
CA LEU A 18 -20.32 0.79 45.65
C LEU A 18 -18.96 0.09 45.44
N MET A 19 -18.65 -0.96 46.22
CA MET A 19 -17.43 -1.76 46.03
C MET A 19 -17.29 -2.29 44.61
N ALA A 20 -18.35 -2.91 44.07
CA ALA A 20 -18.35 -3.42 42.71
C ALA A 20 -18.05 -2.31 41.69
N SER A 21 -18.66 -1.13 41.85
CA SER A 21 -18.42 0.02 40.96
C SER A 21 -16.97 0.51 41.01
N VAL A 22 -16.33 0.55 42.20
CA VAL A 22 -14.93 0.94 42.36
C VAL A 22 -14.00 -0.06 41.70
N ILE A 23 -14.25 -1.36 41.87
CA ILE A 23 -13.47 -2.43 41.24
C ILE A 23 -13.54 -2.31 39.71
N ILE A 24 -14.72 -2.09 39.15
CA ILE A 24 -14.88 -1.91 37.70
C ILE A 24 -14.12 -0.66 37.23
N CYS A 25 -14.20 0.45 37.96
CA CYS A 25 -13.45 1.66 37.63
C CYS A 25 -11.94 1.40 37.62
N LEU A 26 -11.41 0.70 38.63
CA LEU A 26 -9.99 0.32 38.72
C LEU A 26 -9.54 -0.53 37.53
N LEU A 27 -10.33 -1.55 37.16
CA LEU A 27 -10.03 -2.40 36.01
C LEU A 27 -10.05 -1.61 34.69
N CYS A 28 -11.07 -0.77 34.48
CA CYS A 28 -11.13 0.11 33.32
C CYS A 28 -9.93 1.08 33.27
N SER A 29 -9.48 1.60 34.42
CA SER A 29 -8.28 2.44 34.58
C SER A 29 -7.04 1.75 34.05
N ALA A 30 -6.81 0.54 34.53
CA ALA A 30 -5.66 -0.25 34.17
C ALA A 30 -5.64 -0.54 32.66
N VAL A 31 -6.78 -0.94 32.08
CA VAL A 31 -6.88 -1.20 30.64
C VAL A 31 -6.64 0.07 29.82
N LEU A 32 -7.25 1.19 30.21
CA LEU A 32 -7.11 2.47 29.50
C LEU A 32 -5.74 3.10 29.60
N LEU A 33 -4.98 2.80 30.65
CA LEU A 33 -3.59 3.25 30.78
C LEU A 33 -2.62 2.30 30.09
N ALA A 34 -2.90 0.99 30.10
CA ALA A 34 -2.04 -0.01 29.46
C ALA A 34 -2.06 0.07 27.93
N LEU A 35 -3.24 0.27 27.32
CA LEU A 35 -3.41 0.31 25.87
C LEU A 35 -2.58 1.43 25.19
N PRO A 36 -2.66 2.70 25.63
CA PRO A 36 -1.88 3.79 25.07
C PRO A 36 -0.54 4.05 25.76
N GLY A 37 -0.35 3.59 27.00
CA GLY A 37 0.81 3.95 27.83
C GLY A 37 2.15 3.52 27.25
N SER A 38 2.20 2.39 26.53
CA SER A 38 3.42 1.90 25.87
C SER A 38 3.94 2.87 24.80
N LYS A 39 3.06 3.62 24.14
CA LYS A 39 3.40 4.55 23.05
C LYS A 39 3.40 6.02 23.48
N LEU A 40 2.61 6.38 24.49
CA LEU A 40 2.35 7.77 24.85
C LEU A 40 2.98 8.24 26.16
N TYR A 41 3.81 7.44 26.83
CA TYR A 41 4.39 7.81 28.13
C TYR A 41 5.21 9.12 28.12
N LYS A 42 5.67 9.58 26.95
CA LYS A 42 6.38 10.87 26.84
C LYS A 42 5.45 12.08 26.69
N GLN A 43 4.16 11.86 26.45
CA GLN A 43 3.20 12.92 26.18
C GLN A 43 2.62 13.48 27.49
N PRO A 44 2.65 14.81 27.71
CA PRO A 44 2.14 15.42 28.94
C PRO A 44 0.63 15.21 29.12
N LEU A 45 -0.12 15.14 28.01
CA LEU A 45 -1.57 14.91 28.03
C LEU A 45 -1.93 13.52 28.59
N PHE A 46 -1.08 12.51 28.36
CA PHE A 46 -1.25 11.17 28.92
C PHE A 46 -1.12 11.18 30.44
N TRP A 47 -0.08 11.84 30.99
CA TRP A 47 0.10 11.96 32.44
C TRP A 47 -1.00 12.77 33.12
N MET A 48 -1.52 13.80 32.45
CA MET A 48 -2.67 14.54 32.97
C MET A 48 -3.93 13.67 33.04
N ALA A 49 -4.20 12.86 32.00
CA ALA A 49 -5.31 11.90 32.01
C ALA A 49 -5.11 10.83 33.09
N ALA A 50 -3.90 10.31 33.26
CA ALA A 50 -3.56 9.35 34.32
C ALA A 50 -3.77 9.96 35.72
N ALA A 51 -3.35 11.20 35.94
CA ALA A 51 -3.57 11.92 37.18
C ALA A 51 -5.07 12.12 37.45
N MET A 52 -5.88 12.38 36.42
CA MET A 52 -7.34 12.49 36.54
C MET A 52 -7.95 11.15 37.00
N LEU A 53 -7.58 10.04 36.35
CA LEU A 53 -8.04 8.70 36.72
C LEU A 53 -7.63 8.31 38.14
N LEU A 54 -6.39 8.64 38.54
CA LEU A 54 -5.92 8.42 39.91
C LEU A 54 -6.72 9.24 40.93
N SER A 55 -6.96 10.52 40.66
CA SER A 55 -7.73 11.39 41.55
C SER A 55 -9.18 10.91 41.74
N LEU A 56 -9.83 10.45 40.66
CA LEU A 56 -11.16 9.85 40.70
C LEU A 56 -11.16 8.54 41.51
N THR A 57 -10.14 7.71 41.33
CA THR A 57 -10.00 6.44 42.07
C THR A 57 -9.86 6.70 43.56
N VAL A 58 -8.98 7.63 43.95
CA VAL A 58 -8.82 8.04 45.34
C VAL A 58 -10.13 8.58 45.89
N PHE A 59 -10.84 9.42 45.13
CA PHE A 59 -12.12 9.99 45.55
C PHE A 59 -13.18 8.90 45.79
N SER A 60 -13.29 7.90 44.91
CA SER A 60 -14.18 6.75 45.05
C SER A 60 -13.85 5.89 46.27
N VAL A 61 -12.56 5.58 46.48
CA VAL A 61 -12.11 4.76 47.62
C VAL A 61 -12.34 5.49 48.95
N VAL A 62 -12.05 6.79 49.00
CA VAL A 62 -12.26 7.60 50.20
C VAL A 62 -13.75 7.68 50.57
N ARG A 63 -14.64 7.75 49.57
CA ARG A 63 -16.09 7.72 49.82
C ARG A 63 -16.57 6.38 50.38
N PHE A 64 -16.00 5.27 49.91
CA PHE A 64 -16.24 3.95 50.50
C PHE A 64 -15.77 3.89 51.96
N LEU A 65 -14.58 4.42 52.26
CA LEU A 65 -14.04 4.44 53.63
C LEU A 65 -14.89 5.26 54.60
N LEU A 66 -15.56 6.33 54.14
CA LEU A 66 -16.53 7.08 54.96
C LEU A 66 -17.73 6.24 55.40
N LEU A 67 -18.14 5.29 54.56
CA LEU A 67 -19.30 4.42 54.83
C LEU A 67 -19.03 3.42 55.96
N ILE A 68 -17.76 3.06 56.16
CA ILE A 68 -17.33 1.99 57.09
C ILE A 68 -16.59 2.59 58.31
N ALA A 69 -16.34 3.90 58.33
CA ALA A 69 -15.55 4.56 59.37
C ALA A 69 -16.18 4.37 60.76
N PRO A 70 -15.51 3.66 61.70
CA PRO A 70 -16.13 3.28 62.97
C PRO A 70 -16.01 4.34 64.07
N ALA A 71 -15.18 5.37 63.87
CA ALA A 71 -14.91 6.40 64.86
C ALA A 71 -15.00 7.80 64.26
N GLN A 72 -15.53 8.76 65.03
CA GLN A 72 -15.73 10.15 64.60
C GLN A 72 -14.43 10.84 64.16
N THR A 73 -13.33 10.57 64.85
CA THR A 73 -12.00 11.11 64.50
C THR A 73 -11.50 10.61 63.15
N ILE A 74 -11.77 9.34 62.83
CA ILE A 74 -11.47 8.72 61.54
C ILE A 74 -12.38 9.31 60.46
N TYR A 75 -13.67 9.50 60.77
CA TYR A 75 -14.64 10.11 59.87
C TYR A 75 -14.24 11.54 59.43
N ASP A 76 -13.86 12.40 60.38
CA ASP A 76 -13.45 13.78 60.09
C ASP A 76 -12.15 13.85 59.26
N LEU A 77 -11.21 12.93 59.52
CA LEU A 77 -9.99 12.81 58.72
C LEU A 77 -10.29 12.39 57.28
N ILE A 78 -11.13 11.38 57.09
CA ILE A 78 -11.53 10.89 55.77
C ILE A 78 -12.34 11.96 55.01
N LYS A 79 -13.18 12.75 55.70
CA LYS A 79 -13.94 13.85 55.09
C LYS A 79 -13.03 14.97 54.57
N LYS A 80 -11.97 15.31 55.31
CA LYS A 80 -10.93 16.24 54.82
C LYS A 80 -10.20 15.70 53.60
N LEU A 81 -9.85 14.40 53.62
CA LEU A 81 -9.22 13.74 52.48
C LEU A 81 -10.14 13.71 51.24
N GLN A 82 -11.44 13.48 51.44
CA GLN A 82 -12.44 13.53 50.37
C GLN A 82 -12.50 14.92 49.73
N THR A 83 -12.50 15.96 50.56
CA THR A 83 -12.51 17.35 50.10
C THR A 83 -11.26 17.67 49.30
N ALA A 84 -10.08 17.28 49.79
CA ALA A 84 -8.82 17.47 49.07
C ALA A 84 -8.80 16.72 47.73
N ALA A 85 -9.24 15.47 47.70
CA ALA A 85 -9.32 14.66 46.48
C ALA A 85 -10.29 15.26 45.46
N GLY A 86 -11.46 15.75 45.90
CA GLY A 86 -12.44 16.43 45.04
C GLY A 86 -11.89 17.72 44.42
N VAL A 87 -11.19 18.54 45.21
CA VAL A 87 -10.55 19.78 44.70
C VAL A 87 -9.45 19.46 43.69
N MET A 88 -8.57 18.51 44.00
CA MET A 88 -7.51 18.09 43.07
C MET A 88 -8.09 17.58 41.75
N TRP A 89 -9.14 16.78 41.82
CA TRP A 89 -9.78 16.23 40.64
C TRP A 89 -10.38 17.31 39.71
N VAL A 90 -11.08 18.30 40.27
CA VAL A 90 -11.60 19.44 39.50
C VAL A 90 -10.45 20.25 38.89
N ALA A 91 -9.37 20.48 39.64
CA ALA A 91 -8.20 21.19 39.15
C ALA A 91 -7.51 20.47 37.98
N VAL A 92 -7.32 19.15 38.06
CA VAL A 92 -6.72 18.35 36.98
C VAL A 92 -7.62 18.37 35.74
N SER A 93 -8.95 18.25 35.92
CA SER A 93 -9.91 18.34 34.80
C SER A 93 -9.81 19.70 34.08
N LEU A 94 -9.67 20.79 34.84
CA LEU A 94 -9.49 22.14 34.30
C LEU A 94 -8.15 22.27 33.55
N MET A 95 -7.06 21.69 34.08
CA MET A 95 -5.77 21.71 33.40
C MET A 95 -5.80 20.98 32.05
N ILE A 96 -6.47 19.82 31.98
CA ILE A 96 -6.67 19.10 30.72
C ILE A 96 -7.44 19.96 29.72
N PHE A 97 -8.51 20.62 30.16
CA PHE A 97 -9.30 21.52 29.32
C PHE A 97 -8.46 22.69 28.77
N ILE A 98 -7.67 23.36 29.62
CA ILE A 98 -6.76 24.43 29.20
C ILE A 98 -5.72 23.90 28.21
N ALA A 99 -5.14 22.74 28.47
CA ALA A 99 -4.16 22.12 27.58
C ALA A 99 -4.75 21.85 26.18
N LEU A 100 -6.02 21.41 26.09
CA LEU A 100 -6.71 21.18 24.83
C LEU A 100 -6.98 22.47 24.05
N ILE A 101 -7.29 23.57 24.75
CA ILE A 101 -7.43 24.90 24.13
C ILE A 101 -6.09 25.37 23.57
N ILE A 102 -5.01 25.28 24.35
CA ILE A 102 -3.67 25.70 23.93
C ILE A 102 -3.21 24.91 22.69
N LYS A 103 -3.50 23.60 22.67
CA LYS A 103 -3.19 22.72 21.52
C LYS A 103 -4.13 22.93 20.31
N LYS A 104 -5.11 23.84 20.38
CA LYS A 104 -6.06 24.15 19.30
C LYS A 104 -6.77 22.90 18.75
N HIS A 105 -7.19 21.99 19.64
CA HIS A 105 -8.03 20.86 19.25
C HIS A 105 -9.38 21.33 18.66
N SER A 106 -10.11 20.41 18.02
CA SER A 106 -11.39 20.73 17.41
C SER A 106 -12.40 21.25 18.43
N VAL A 107 -13.27 22.17 18.00
CA VAL A 107 -14.29 22.79 18.86
C VAL A 107 -15.18 21.75 19.55
N SER A 108 -15.48 20.64 18.87
CA SER A 108 -16.27 19.52 19.42
C SER A 108 -15.59 18.87 20.64
N ILE A 109 -14.27 18.64 20.57
CA ILE A 109 -13.49 18.04 21.68
C ILE A 109 -13.42 19.01 22.87
N ILE A 110 -13.18 20.30 22.59
CA ILE A 110 -13.14 21.33 23.62
C ILE A 110 -14.50 21.44 24.32
N PHE A 111 -15.60 21.43 23.56
CA PHE A 111 -16.95 21.46 24.10
C PHE A 111 -17.26 20.23 24.97
N GLY A 112 -16.92 19.02 24.49
CA GLY A 112 -17.12 17.79 25.26
C GLY A 112 -16.36 17.79 26.58
N MET A 113 -15.10 18.26 26.61
CA MET A 113 -14.35 18.41 27.86
C MET A 113 -14.89 19.51 28.77
N ALA A 114 -15.40 20.61 28.22
CA ALA A 114 -16.06 21.65 29.03
C ALA A 114 -17.27 21.09 29.78
N VAL A 115 -18.08 20.26 29.11
CA VAL A 115 -19.23 19.58 29.73
C VAL A 115 -18.75 18.65 30.85
N ILE A 116 -17.69 17.87 30.62
CA ILE A 116 -17.12 16.98 31.65
C ILE A 116 -16.61 17.80 32.86
N VAL A 117 -15.87 18.89 32.64
CA VAL A 117 -15.39 19.76 33.73
C VAL A 117 -16.54 20.35 34.53
N PHE A 118 -17.60 20.81 33.84
CA PHE A 118 -18.77 21.38 34.51
C PHE A 118 -19.54 20.34 35.33
N ILE A 119 -19.78 19.15 34.75
CA ILE A 119 -20.39 18.04 35.47
C ILE A 119 -19.55 17.69 36.69
N ASN A 120 -18.22 17.57 36.54
CA ASN A 120 -17.24 17.24 37.58
C ASN A 120 -17.27 18.23 38.75
N ALA A 121 -17.25 19.53 38.46
CA ALA A 121 -17.33 20.56 39.47
C ALA A 121 -18.68 20.54 40.21
N ALA A 122 -19.79 20.42 39.48
CA ALA A 122 -21.13 20.42 40.05
C ALA A 122 -21.37 19.20 40.96
N GLY A 123 -20.96 18.00 40.52
CA GLY A 123 -21.17 16.81 41.32
C GLY A 123 -20.14 16.64 42.45
N ALA A 124 -18.90 17.15 42.33
CA ALA A 124 -18.01 17.29 43.48
C ALA A 124 -18.66 18.16 44.57
N ALA A 125 -19.23 19.31 44.19
CA ALA A 125 -19.93 20.19 45.13
C ALA A 125 -21.16 19.53 45.75
N ALA A 126 -21.91 18.73 44.99
CA ALA A 126 -23.06 17.97 45.50
C ALA A 126 -22.61 16.90 46.51
N VAL A 127 -21.62 16.09 46.15
CA VAL A 127 -21.07 15.00 47.00
C VAL A 127 -20.48 15.53 48.31
N LEU A 128 -19.88 16.72 48.29
CA LEU A 128 -19.33 17.34 49.51
C LEU A 128 -20.41 17.91 50.44
N LYS A 129 -21.62 18.14 49.94
CA LYS A 129 -22.76 18.66 50.72
C LYS A 129 -23.72 17.57 51.19
N THR A 130 -23.66 16.37 50.63
CA THR A 130 -24.55 15.25 50.97
C THR A 130 -23.90 14.26 51.94
N ASP A 131 -24.71 13.80 52.88
CA ASP A 131 -24.32 12.73 53.80
C ASP A 131 -24.03 11.41 53.04
N PRO A 132 -23.12 10.57 53.56
CA PRO A 132 -22.90 9.23 53.02
C PRO A 132 -24.21 8.41 53.11
N VAL A 133 -24.43 7.47 52.17
CA VAL A 133 -25.69 6.72 51.93
C VAL A 133 -26.66 7.42 50.95
N SER A 134 -26.20 8.42 50.21
CA SER A 134 -27.00 9.07 49.15
C SER A 134 -26.69 8.47 47.77
N ILE A 135 -27.62 8.62 46.82
CA ILE A 135 -27.39 8.27 45.41
C ILE A 135 -26.18 9.01 44.81
N THR A 136 -25.78 10.13 45.42
CA THR A 136 -24.57 10.88 45.08
C THR A 136 -23.29 10.06 45.29
N ASP A 137 -23.31 8.97 46.04
CA ASP A 137 -22.14 8.11 46.27
C ASP A 137 -21.66 7.41 44.98
N PHE A 138 -22.55 7.21 44.00
CA PHE A 138 -22.20 6.64 42.69
C PHE A 138 -21.65 7.65 41.69
N TYR A 139 -21.73 8.94 42.03
CA TYR A 139 -21.29 10.02 41.15
C TYR A 139 -19.82 9.89 40.67
N PRO A 140 -18.84 9.52 41.53
CA PRO A 140 -17.47 9.29 41.09
C PRO A 140 -17.37 8.23 40.00
N ALA A 141 -18.14 7.13 40.13
CA ALA A 141 -18.17 6.06 39.13
C ALA A 141 -18.80 6.54 37.81
N VAL A 142 -19.90 7.29 37.87
CA VAL A 142 -20.55 7.87 36.68
C VAL A 142 -19.60 8.81 35.94
N SER A 143 -18.93 9.73 36.67
CA SER A 143 -17.96 10.62 36.07
C SER A 143 -16.76 9.88 35.49
N TYR A 144 -16.32 8.83 36.17
CA TYR A 144 -15.28 7.94 35.70
C TYR A 144 -15.63 7.31 34.35
N PHE A 145 -16.84 6.76 34.20
CA PHE A 145 -17.30 6.20 32.92
C PHE A 145 -17.45 7.27 31.84
N ALA A 146 -17.96 8.46 32.18
CA ALA A 146 -18.09 9.56 31.23
C ALA A 146 -16.74 10.01 30.69
N PHE A 147 -15.73 10.17 31.56
CA PHE A 147 -14.38 10.54 31.15
C PHE A 147 -13.70 9.43 30.34
N CYS A 148 -13.80 8.17 30.78
CA CYS A 148 -13.27 7.03 30.06
C CYS A 148 -13.90 6.87 28.68
N GLY A 149 -15.23 6.98 28.59
CA GLY A 149 -15.97 6.93 27.33
C GLY A 149 -15.57 8.06 26.39
N PHE A 150 -15.41 9.28 26.90
CA PHE A 150 -14.89 10.41 26.13
C PHE A 150 -13.48 10.14 25.58
N CYS A 151 -12.56 9.66 26.42
CA CYS A 151 -11.20 9.33 26.00
C CYS A 151 -11.18 8.24 24.93
N LEU A 152 -12.05 7.23 25.02
CA LEU A 152 -12.16 6.15 24.02
C LEU A 152 -12.70 6.66 22.69
N LEU A 153 -13.83 7.40 22.72
CA LEU A 153 -14.48 7.93 21.52
C LEU A 153 -13.57 8.92 20.77
N HIS A 154 -12.77 9.70 21.50
CA HIS A 154 -11.87 10.68 20.93
C HIS A 154 -10.39 10.26 20.93
N SER A 155 -10.10 9.00 21.22
CA SER A 155 -8.72 8.46 21.33
C SER A 155 -7.87 8.78 20.11
N ARG A 156 -8.41 8.58 18.90
CA ARG A 156 -7.72 8.84 17.63
C ARG A 156 -7.38 10.32 17.40
N THR A 157 -8.20 11.21 17.94
CA THR A 157 -8.04 12.68 17.80
C THR A 157 -7.23 13.30 18.93
N LEU A 158 -7.29 12.71 20.13
CA LEU A 158 -6.54 13.13 21.30
C LEU A 158 -5.10 12.64 21.24
N PHE A 159 -4.89 11.47 20.64
CA PHE A 159 -3.60 10.81 20.51
C PHE A 159 -3.40 10.28 19.07
N PRO A 160 -3.10 11.18 18.11
CA PRO A 160 -2.86 10.81 16.71
C PRO A 160 -1.74 9.78 16.53
N GLU A 161 -0.82 9.70 17.50
CA GLU A 161 0.30 8.77 17.53
C GLU A 161 -0.13 7.31 17.72
N LEU A 162 -1.33 7.06 18.28
CA LEU A 162 -1.87 5.70 18.44
C LEU A 162 -2.35 5.09 17.12
N THR A 163 -2.70 5.91 16.14
CA THR A 163 -3.38 5.46 14.93
C THR A 163 -2.48 4.78 13.90
N GLY A 164 -1.15 4.76 14.08
CA GLY A 164 -0.19 4.25 13.08
C GLY A 164 -0.15 5.06 11.77
N LEU A 165 -1.19 5.87 11.53
CA LEU A 165 -1.35 6.86 10.48
C LEU A 165 -0.84 8.24 10.92
N SER A 166 0.12 8.30 11.86
CA SER A 166 0.78 9.59 12.07
C SER A 166 1.55 9.89 10.77
N PRO A 167 1.45 11.11 10.21
CA PRO A 167 2.17 11.45 8.99
C PRO A 167 3.68 11.18 9.08
N GLU A 168 4.23 11.21 10.31
CA GLU A 168 5.62 10.85 10.60
C GLU A 168 5.88 9.33 10.52
N ALA A 169 4.99 8.49 11.06
CA ALA A 169 5.13 7.04 10.91
C ALA A 169 5.01 6.62 9.45
N PHE A 170 4.08 7.22 8.70
CA PHE A 170 3.96 6.97 7.26
C PHE A 170 5.23 7.37 6.48
N LEU A 171 5.81 8.53 6.79
CA LEU A 171 7.06 8.97 6.15
C LEU A 171 8.26 8.08 6.51
N ASN A 172 8.26 7.49 7.70
CA ASN A 172 9.36 6.63 8.15
C ASN A 172 9.23 5.18 7.64
N ASP A 173 8.01 4.67 7.52
CA ASP A 173 7.75 3.29 7.09
C ASP A 173 7.67 3.15 5.56
N SER A 174 7.59 4.25 4.81
CA SER A 174 7.54 4.22 3.34
C SER A 174 8.90 3.87 2.74
N SER A 175 8.90 2.96 1.75
CA SER A 175 10.07 2.68 0.90
C SER A 175 10.43 3.83 -0.03
N ASP A 176 9.47 4.71 -0.32
CA ASP A 176 9.61 5.77 -1.32
C ASP A 176 10.35 6.99 -0.73
N LEU A 177 11.04 7.72 -1.60
CA LEU A 177 11.69 8.97 -1.21
C LEU A 177 10.63 10.08 -1.31
N ILE A 178 10.19 10.60 -0.17
CA ILE A 178 9.11 11.57 -0.09
C ILE A 178 9.65 12.88 0.48
N LEU A 179 9.37 13.97 -0.22
CA LEU A 179 9.79 15.33 0.10
C LEU A 179 8.57 16.23 0.12
N VAL A 180 8.36 16.96 1.22
CA VAL A 180 7.23 17.87 1.37
C VAL A 180 7.73 19.28 1.53
N PHE A 181 7.34 20.17 0.61
CA PHE A 181 7.69 21.58 0.61
C PHE A 181 6.48 22.44 1.01
N ASP A 182 6.72 23.51 1.78
CA ASP A 182 5.70 24.49 2.14
C ASP A 182 5.25 25.32 0.93
N ARG A 183 4.21 26.14 1.11
CA ARG A 183 3.75 27.12 0.10
C ARG A 183 4.83 28.10 -0.41
N ARG A 184 5.93 28.27 0.32
CA ARG A 184 7.08 29.13 -0.05
C ARG A 184 8.19 28.31 -0.73
N GLY A 185 7.96 27.02 -0.94
CA GLY A 185 8.92 26.09 -1.51
C GLY A 185 10.02 25.69 -0.53
N ARG A 186 9.88 25.86 0.79
CA ARG A 186 10.88 25.43 1.77
C ARG A 186 10.58 24.01 2.24
N LEU A 187 11.62 23.20 2.41
CA LEU A 187 11.48 21.83 2.88
C LEU A 187 10.86 21.81 4.29
N MET A 188 9.76 21.07 4.43
CA MET A 188 9.05 20.91 5.71
C MET A 188 9.29 19.53 6.33
N LYS A 189 9.21 18.47 5.51
CA LYS A 189 9.30 17.09 5.94
C LYS A 189 9.93 16.22 4.86
N THR A 190 10.63 15.18 5.28
CA THR A 190 11.27 14.19 4.42
C THR A 190 11.06 12.79 5.00
N SER A 191 10.99 11.77 4.14
CA SER A 191 11.24 10.40 4.59
C SER A 191 12.70 10.22 4.99
N CYS A 192 12.98 9.30 5.93
CA CYS A 192 14.35 8.99 6.34
C CYS A 192 15.21 8.58 5.14
N ASN A 193 14.65 7.75 4.25
CA ASN A 193 15.32 7.28 3.03
C ASN A 193 15.68 8.45 2.10
N ALA A 194 14.82 9.47 1.97
CA ALA A 194 15.11 10.64 1.14
C ALA A 194 16.27 11.48 1.70
N MET A 195 16.37 11.59 3.02
CA MET A 195 17.44 12.34 3.69
C MET A 195 18.80 11.66 3.49
N GLU A 196 18.85 10.33 3.56
CA GLU A 196 20.05 9.53 3.31
C GLU A 196 20.50 9.60 1.85
N VAL A 197 19.58 9.54 0.89
CA VAL A 197 19.93 9.53 -0.54
C VAL A 197 20.35 10.91 -1.04
N PHE A 198 19.65 11.97 -0.64
CA PHE A 198 19.85 13.31 -1.21
C PHE A 198 20.69 14.26 -0.33
N HIS A 199 21.12 13.83 0.86
CA HIS A 199 21.92 14.63 1.80
C HIS A 199 21.37 16.05 2.00
N LEU A 200 20.07 16.12 2.30
CA LEU A 200 19.31 17.37 2.31
C LEU A 200 19.60 18.22 3.55
N SER A 201 19.62 19.54 3.37
CA SER A 201 19.64 20.49 4.48
C SER A 201 18.22 20.89 4.88
N GLU A 202 17.98 21.09 6.17
CA GLU A 202 16.64 21.41 6.72
C GLU A 202 16.04 22.73 6.17
N ALA A 203 16.88 23.63 5.64
CA ALA A 203 16.45 24.91 5.08
C ALA A 203 16.34 24.93 3.55
N MET A 204 16.54 23.79 2.89
CA MET A 204 16.60 23.70 1.43
C MET A 204 15.27 24.12 0.78
N THR A 205 15.35 24.87 -0.31
CA THR A 205 14.19 25.22 -1.13
C THR A 205 13.98 24.23 -2.28
N LEU A 206 12.78 24.18 -2.86
CA LEU A 206 12.43 23.34 -4.00
C LEU A 206 13.32 23.65 -5.22
N GLN A 207 13.69 24.91 -5.43
CA GLN A 207 14.59 25.30 -6.52
C GLN A 207 16.03 24.82 -6.29
N GLU A 208 16.53 24.92 -5.06
CA GLU A 208 17.84 24.39 -4.69
C GLU A 208 17.86 22.88 -4.83
N PHE A 209 16.80 22.19 -4.35
CA PHE A 209 16.65 20.75 -4.51
C PHE A 209 16.65 20.33 -5.98
N ASN A 210 15.89 21.01 -6.84
CA ASN A 210 15.88 20.72 -8.27
C ASN A 210 17.25 20.92 -8.94
N SER A 211 18.08 21.82 -8.40
CA SER A 211 19.45 22.03 -8.88
C SER A 211 20.37 20.90 -8.43
N VAL A 212 20.26 20.46 -7.18
CA VAL A 212 20.95 19.27 -6.66
C VAL A 212 20.56 18.02 -7.44
N LEU A 213 19.27 17.84 -7.70
CA LEU A 213 18.75 16.72 -8.46
C LEU A 213 19.34 16.67 -9.87
N LYS A 214 19.40 17.80 -10.58
CA LYS A 214 20.04 17.87 -11.92
C LYS A 214 21.54 17.51 -11.91
N GLY A 215 22.23 17.74 -10.79
CA GLY A 215 23.64 17.37 -10.64
C GLY A 215 23.85 15.89 -10.30
N LEU A 216 22.88 15.26 -9.64
CA LEU A 216 22.97 13.86 -9.18
C LEU A 216 22.31 12.86 -10.13
N ALA A 217 21.31 13.30 -10.89
CA ALA A 217 20.44 12.43 -11.68
C ALA A 217 20.71 12.56 -13.18
N ALA A 218 20.88 11.41 -13.84
CA ALA A 218 20.61 11.32 -15.27
C ALA A 218 19.09 11.15 -15.46
N VAL A 219 18.47 12.06 -16.21
CA VAL A 219 17.03 12.00 -16.53
C VAL A 219 16.85 11.23 -17.82
N HIS A 220 16.15 10.10 -17.76
CA HIS A 220 15.77 9.28 -18.92
C HIS A 220 14.44 9.76 -19.52
N GLU A 221 14.16 9.38 -20.77
CA GLU A 221 12.99 9.83 -21.56
C GLU A 221 11.63 9.63 -20.83
N ASP A 222 11.54 8.63 -19.95
CA ASP A 222 10.32 8.28 -19.21
C ASP A 222 10.15 9.04 -17.87
N LYS A 223 10.87 10.17 -17.66
CA LYS A 223 10.96 10.89 -16.36
C LYS A 223 11.48 10.01 -15.22
N THR A 224 12.20 8.94 -15.58
CA THR A 224 12.92 8.09 -14.65
C THR A 224 14.26 8.73 -14.35
N ILE A 225 14.63 8.72 -13.09
CA ILE A 225 15.84 9.31 -12.55
C ILE A 225 16.75 8.17 -12.09
N GLU A 226 17.94 8.14 -12.65
CA GLU A 226 18.97 7.20 -12.23
C GLU A 226 19.80 7.83 -11.11
N LEU A 227 19.89 7.13 -9.97
CA LEU A 227 20.71 7.52 -8.83
C LEU A 227 21.70 6.41 -8.48
N ALA A 228 22.92 6.81 -8.13
CA ALA A 228 23.93 5.89 -7.63
C ALA A 228 23.65 5.58 -6.14
N ALA A 229 23.37 4.32 -5.82
CA ALA A 229 23.27 3.82 -4.45
C ALA A 229 24.45 2.90 -4.10
N LEU A 230 24.66 2.63 -2.82
CA LEU A 230 25.71 1.71 -2.35
C LEU A 230 25.57 0.30 -2.93
N SER A 231 24.34 -0.12 -3.23
CA SER A 231 24.01 -1.43 -3.81
C SER A 231 24.02 -1.45 -5.34
N GLY A 232 24.42 -0.36 -6.00
CA GLY A 232 24.38 -0.20 -7.45
C GLY A 232 23.44 0.91 -7.91
N LYS A 233 23.15 0.94 -9.21
CA LYS A 233 22.26 1.95 -9.82
C LYS A 233 20.80 1.64 -9.48
N ARG A 234 20.06 2.65 -9.03
CA ARG A 234 18.61 2.57 -8.80
C ARG A 234 17.88 3.56 -9.70
N TYR A 235 16.69 3.16 -10.12
CA TYR A 235 15.83 3.97 -10.98
C TYR A 235 14.60 4.39 -10.21
N TYR A 236 14.32 5.70 -10.21
CA TYR A 236 13.20 6.28 -9.50
C TYR A 236 12.27 7.01 -10.46
N GLN A 237 10.97 6.80 -10.33
CA GLN A 237 9.99 7.60 -11.05
C GLN A 237 9.61 8.83 -10.21
N GLN A 238 9.87 10.02 -10.75
CA GLN A 238 9.51 11.26 -10.09
C GLN A 238 8.04 11.62 -10.34
N SER A 239 7.32 11.92 -9.28
CA SER A 239 6.00 12.53 -9.33
C SER A 239 5.94 13.77 -8.43
N GLU A 240 5.26 14.81 -8.89
CA GLU A 240 5.07 16.05 -8.15
C GLU A 240 3.56 16.32 -8.04
N THR A 241 3.08 16.46 -6.82
CA THR A 241 1.66 16.70 -6.52
C THR A 241 1.50 17.96 -5.68
N ALA A 242 0.74 18.92 -6.19
CA ALA A 242 0.37 20.12 -5.45
C ALA A 242 -0.82 19.82 -4.52
N VAL A 243 -0.65 20.10 -3.23
CA VAL A 243 -1.71 19.97 -2.22
C VAL A 243 -2.39 21.31 -2.05
N THR A 244 -3.68 21.40 -2.41
CA THR A 244 -4.46 22.63 -2.34
C THR A 244 -5.60 22.53 -1.32
N LYS A 245 -5.96 23.65 -0.69
CA LYS A 245 -7.22 23.76 0.08
C LYS A 245 -8.43 23.59 -0.84
N ARG A 246 -9.61 23.34 -0.24
CA ARG A 246 -10.91 23.43 -0.95
C ARG A 246 -11.14 24.78 -1.62
N SER A 247 -10.49 25.84 -1.13
CA SER A 247 -10.52 27.19 -1.73
C SER A 247 -9.57 27.37 -2.92
N GLY A 248 -8.84 26.33 -3.34
CA GLY A 248 -7.83 26.39 -4.41
C GLY A 248 -6.46 26.93 -3.99
N ALA A 249 -6.30 27.41 -2.76
CA ALA A 249 -5.01 27.94 -2.29
C ALA A 249 -4.00 26.80 -2.04
N LEU A 250 -2.78 26.94 -2.56
CA LEU A 250 -1.68 26.00 -2.35
C LEU A 250 -1.29 25.93 -0.87
N LEU A 251 -1.21 24.70 -0.34
CA LEU A 251 -0.74 24.40 1.00
C LEU A 251 0.72 23.95 0.99
N ALA A 252 1.00 22.98 0.13
CA ALA A 252 2.28 22.28 0.07
C ALA A 252 2.47 21.65 -1.31
N THR A 253 3.70 21.32 -1.63
CA THR A 253 4.06 20.50 -2.79
C THR A 253 4.71 19.24 -2.29
N VAL A 254 4.22 18.09 -2.73
CA VAL A 254 4.79 16.77 -2.40
C VAL A 254 5.51 16.27 -3.63
N VAL A 255 6.81 16.02 -3.49
CA VAL A 255 7.65 15.37 -4.49
C VAL A 255 7.93 13.96 -4.01
N MET A 256 7.59 12.98 -4.82
CA MET A 256 7.74 11.56 -4.50
C MET A 256 8.57 10.87 -5.57
N PHE A 257 9.50 10.04 -5.13
CA PHE A 257 10.36 9.21 -5.95
C PHE A 257 10.08 7.74 -5.60
N SER A 258 9.32 7.08 -6.47
CA SER A 258 9.00 5.66 -6.29
C SER A 258 10.08 4.81 -6.96
N ASP A 259 10.60 3.82 -6.23
CA ASP A 259 11.62 2.90 -6.74
C ASP A 259 11.01 2.01 -7.82
N VAL A 260 11.51 2.13 -9.04
CA VAL A 260 11.08 1.37 -10.22
C VAL A 260 12.24 0.56 -10.80
N THR A 261 13.26 0.28 -9.99
CA THR A 261 14.48 -0.43 -10.43
C THR A 261 14.14 -1.77 -11.06
N ASP A 262 13.38 -2.62 -10.36
CA ASP A 262 13.02 -3.95 -10.85
C ASP A 262 12.21 -3.90 -12.15
N MET A 263 11.26 -2.96 -12.24
CA MET A 263 10.45 -2.76 -13.44
C MET A 263 11.30 -2.32 -14.63
N THR A 264 12.29 -1.45 -14.39
CA THR A 264 13.17 -0.93 -15.43
C THR A 264 14.11 -2.01 -15.95
N VAL A 265 14.68 -2.82 -15.06
CA VAL A 265 15.49 -3.99 -15.43
C VAL A 265 14.69 -4.97 -16.27
N LEU A 266 13.47 -5.32 -15.81
CA LEU A 266 12.59 -6.24 -16.53
C LEU A 266 12.20 -5.72 -17.92
N LYS A 267 11.95 -4.41 -18.05
CA LYS A 267 11.64 -3.76 -19.33
C LYS A 267 12.83 -3.84 -20.29
N SER A 268 14.06 -3.67 -19.80
CA SER A 268 15.27 -3.84 -20.59
C SER A 268 15.43 -5.28 -21.08
N GLU A 269 15.31 -6.26 -20.17
CA GLU A 269 15.41 -7.67 -20.51
C GLU A 269 14.34 -8.10 -21.54
N LEU A 270 13.11 -7.62 -21.39
CA LEU A 270 12.05 -7.87 -22.35
C LEU A 270 12.35 -7.26 -23.72
N LYS A 271 12.96 -6.08 -23.77
CA LYS A 271 13.36 -5.44 -25.03
C LYS A 271 14.43 -6.28 -25.74
N ASP A 272 15.47 -6.70 -25.02
CA ASP A 272 16.55 -7.52 -25.55
C ASP A 272 16.03 -8.87 -26.07
N ARG A 273 15.14 -9.52 -25.31
CA ARG A 273 14.47 -10.77 -25.74
C ARG A 273 13.59 -10.58 -26.96
N ASN A 274 12.90 -9.45 -27.07
CA ASN A 274 12.07 -9.16 -28.22
C ASN A 274 12.92 -8.92 -29.49
N GLU A 275 14.07 -8.24 -29.35
CA GLU A 275 15.05 -8.09 -30.44
C GLU A 275 15.65 -9.44 -30.86
N GLU A 276 15.98 -10.31 -29.90
CA GLU A 276 16.44 -11.68 -30.16
C GLU A 276 15.40 -12.49 -30.95
N LEU A 277 14.14 -12.46 -30.51
CA LEU A 277 13.04 -13.12 -31.20
C LEU A 277 12.82 -12.58 -32.62
N LYS A 278 12.98 -11.27 -32.82
CA LYS A 278 12.87 -10.67 -34.15
C LYS A 278 13.96 -11.20 -35.09
N MET A 279 15.21 -11.26 -34.63
CA MET A 279 16.31 -11.84 -35.41
C MET A 279 16.10 -13.32 -35.72
N GLN A 280 15.61 -14.10 -34.75
CA GLN A 280 15.28 -15.52 -34.98
C GLN A 280 14.12 -15.68 -35.97
N GLY A 281 13.10 -14.82 -35.90
CA GLY A 281 11.99 -14.78 -36.85
C GLY A 281 12.45 -14.45 -38.27
N GLU A 282 13.40 -13.53 -38.43
CA GLU A 282 14.02 -13.23 -39.74
C GLU A 282 14.79 -14.43 -40.30
N LYS A 283 15.58 -15.12 -39.45
CA LYS A 283 16.27 -16.37 -39.85
C LYS A 283 15.29 -17.46 -40.26
N LEU A 284 14.20 -17.64 -39.51
CA LEU A 284 13.19 -18.65 -39.84
C LEU A 284 12.52 -18.35 -41.19
N LYS A 285 12.21 -17.08 -41.48
CA LYS A 285 11.71 -16.68 -42.80
C LYS A 285 12.69 -17.01 -43.93
N GLU A 286 13.98 -16.79 -43.69
CA GLU A 286 15.03 -17.15 -44.66
C GLU A 286 15.11 -18.67 -44.87
N TYR A 287 15.01 -19.45 -43.79
CA TYR A 287 14.94 -20.91 -43.88
C TYR A 287 13.70 -21.40 -44.65
N ILE A 288 12.52 -20.86 -44.34
CA ILE A 288 11.27 -21.20 -45.06
C ILE A 288 11.44 -20.93 -46.56
N LYS A 289 11.96 -19.75 -46.92
CA LYS A 289 12.23 -19.40 -48.32
C LYS A 289 13.22 -20.35 -49.00
N THR A 290 14.20 -20.83 -48.26
CA THR A 290 15.19 -21.80 -48.77
C THR A 290 14.56 -23.18 -48.96
N VAL A 291 13.70 -23.62 -48.03
CA VAL A 291 12.95 -24.88 -48.14
C VAL A 291 11.97 -24.84 -49.31
N GLU A 292 11.19 -23.76 -49.47
CA GLU A 292 10.28 -23.59 -50.61
C GLU A 292 11.04 -23.66 -51.95
N LYS A 293 12.24 -23.10 -52.01
CA LYS A 293 13.11 -23.19 -53.20
C LYS A 293 13.58 -24.63 -53.44
N LEU A 294 13.98 -25.34 -52.39
CA LEU A 294 14.43 -26.74 -52.48
C LEU A 294 13.27 -27.66 -52.88
N GLU A 295 12.07 -27.48 -52.33
CA GLU A 295 10.87 -28.23 -52.73
C GLU A 295 10.52 -27.99 -54.21
N ALA A 296 10.65 -26.74 -54.69
CA ALA A 296 10.46 -26.43 -56.10
C ALA A 296 11.52 -27.09 -57.00
N GLU A 297 12.77 -27.19 -56.54
CA GLU A 297 13.84 -27.90 -57.25
C GLU A 297 13.62 -29.43 -57.24
N GLU A 298 13.19 -30.01 -56.12
CA GLU A 298 12.88 -31.43 -56.00
C GLU A 298 11.68 -31.83 -56.88
N GLN A 299 10.64 -31.00 -56.93
CA GLN A 299 9.52 -31.20 -57.86
C GLN A 299 9.98 -31.12 -59.33
N LYS A 300 10.89 -30.21 -59.67
CA LYS A 300 11.49 -30.15 -61.02
C LYS A 300 12.27 -31.43 -61.33
N GLU A 301 13.08 -31.94 -60.40
CA GLU A 301 13.80 -33.20 -60.58
C GLU A 301 12.86 -34.40 -60.75
N MET A 302 11.79 -34.48 -59.97
CA MET A 302 10.81 -35.56 -60.04
C MET A 302 10.17 -35.62 -61.44
N VAL A 303 9.71 -34.47 -61.95
CA VAL A 303 9.12 -34.37 -63.29
C VAL A 303 10.15 -34.74 -64.37
N VAL A 304 11.42 -34.34 -64.23
CA VAL A 304 12.48 -34.73 -65.17
C VAL A 304 12.71 -36.24 -65.17
N ARG A 305 12.70 -36.90 -64.01
CA ARG A 305 12.83 -38.37 -63.91
C ARG A 305 11.63 -39.08 -64.53
N GLU A 306 10.41 -38.61 -64.29
CA GLU A 306 9.20 -39.16 -64.93
C GLU A 306 9.26 -39.02 -66.45
N ILE A 307 9.72 -37.88 -66.97
CA ILE A 307 9.95 -37.67 -68.40
C ILE A 307 11.00 -38.63 -68.93
N GLN A 308 12.14 -38.79 -68.25
CA GLN A 308 13.20 -39.72 -68.68
C GLN A 308 12.72 -41.16 -68.69
N GLN A 309 11.95 -41.59 -67.68
CA GLN A 309 11.38 -42.93 -67.62
C GLN A 309 10.34 -43.14 -68.73
N ALA A 310 9.46 -42.18 -68.95
CA ALA A 310 8.46 -42.26 -70.02
C ALA A 310 9.10 -42.29 -71.41
N ILE A 311 10.15 -41.49 -71.64
CA ILE A 311 10.93 -41.52 -72.89
C ILE A 311 11.66 -42.86 -73.03
N GLY A 312 12.33 -43.32 -71.98
CA GLY A 312 13.08 -44.59 -71.99
C GLY A 312 12.17 -45.77 -72.34
N GLN A 313 11.02 -45.87 -71.67
CA GLN A 313 10.05 -46.93 -71.90
C GLN A 313 9.44 -46.84 -73.31
N LYS A 314 9.19 -45.64 -73.82
CA LYS A 314 8.69 -45.45 -75.20
C LYS A 314 9.76 -45.73 -76.26
N MET A 315 11.02 -45.45 -75.98
CA MET A 315 12.13 -45.83 -76.86
C MET A 315 12.35 -47.34 -76.88
N GLU A 316 12.16 -48.01 -75.75
CA GLU A 316 12.21 -49.47 -75.63
C GLU A 316 11.05 -50.12 -76.41
N ASP A 317 9.82 -49.60 -76.28
CA ASP A 317 8.67 -50.01 -77.11
C ASP A 317 9.00 -49.86 -78.61
N LEU A 318 9.59 -48.73 -79.02
CA LEU A 318 9.99 -48.44 -80.40
C LEU A 318 11.11 -49.37 -80.91
N ALA A 319 12.10 -49.68 -80.06
CA ALA A 319 13.17 -50.60 -80.40
C ALA A 319 12.64 -52.02 -80.59
N GLN A 320 11.71 -52.46 -79.74
CA GLN A 320 11.05 -53.75 -79.83
C GLN A 320 10.17 -53.87 -81.09
N GLU A 321 9.45 -52.80 -81.45
CA GLU A 321 8.71 -52.73 -82.72
C GLU A 321 9.64 -52.77 -83.94
N MET A 322 10.82 -52.14 -83.88
CA MET A 322 11.81 -52.18 -84.96
C MET A 322 12.50 -53.55 -85.11
N GLU A 323 12.80 -54.24 -84.01
CA GLU A 323 13.44 -55.57 -84.03
C GLU A 323 12.50 -56.68 -84.52
N SER A 324 11.17 -56.47 -84.46
CA SER A 324 10.16 -57.43 -84.92
C SER A 324 10.11 -57.65 -86.45
N GLY A 325 10.88 -56.88 -87.23
CA GLY A 325 11.15 -57.17 -88.64
C GLY A 325 10.17 -56.57 -89.67
N GLU A 326 9.15 -55.81 -89.24
CA GLU A 326 8.18 -55.14 -90.14
C GLU A 326 8.51 -53.65 -90.41
N ALA A 327 9.77 -53.26 -90.27
CA ALA A 327 10.22 -51.85 -90.31
C ALA A 327 9.84 -51.07 -91.59
N SER A 328 9.60 -51.75 -92.71
CA SER A 328 9.26 -51.11 -94.00
C SER A 328 7.77 -50.79 -94.16
N GLN A 329 6.85 -51.47 -93.47
CA GLN A 329 5.40 -51.22 -93.58
C GLN A 329 4.88 -50.27 -92.49
N ASN A 330 5.56 -50.19 -91.34
CA ASN A 330 5.12 -49.40 -90.19
C ASN A 330 5.84 -48.05 -90.02
N LEU A 331 6.63 -47.61 -91.01
CA LEU A 331 7.37 -46.34 -90.99
C LEU A 331 6.48 -45.10 -90.69
N PRO A 332 5.26 -44.97 -91.22
CA PRO A 332 4.36 -43.86 -90.87
C PRO A 332 3.95 -43.89 -89.39
N GLN A 333 3.72 -45.08 -88.84
CA GLN A 333 3.33 -45.30 -87.46
C GLN A 333 4.48 -44.98 -86.50
N ILE A 334 5.71 -45.35 -86.87
CA ILE A 334 6.95 -44.99 -86.16
C ILE A 334 7.16 -43.46 -86.16
N ILE A 335 6.91 -42.78 -87.28
CA ILE A 335 6.99 -41.30 -87.36
C ILE A 335 5.90 -40.65 -86.49
N GLU A 336 4.68 -41.19 -86.48
CA GLU A 336 3.58 -40.71 -85.63
C GLU A 336 3.89 -40.90 -84.14
N SER A 337 4.48 -42.05 -83.75
CA SER A 337 4.95 -42.32 -82.39
C SER A 337 6.07 -41.36 -81.98
N CYS A 338 7.06 -41.10 -82.85
CA CYS A 338 8.09 -40.10 -82.61
C CYS A 338 7.51 -38.68 -82.47
N ARG A 339 6.51 -38.31 -83.28
CA ARG A 339 5.80 -37.02 -83.14
C ARG A 339 5.02 -36.93 -81.84
N SER A 340 4.38 -38.03 -81.42
CA SER A 340 3.68 -38.13 -80.14
C SER A 340 4.63 -37.96 -78.95
N ILE A 341 5.83 -38.56 -79.01
CA ILE A 341 6.89 -38.37 -78.00
C ILE A 341 7.34 -36.90 -77.94
N ILE A 342 7.63 -36.29 -79.09
CA ILE A 342 8.04 -34.87 -79.14
C ILE A 342 6.92 -33.96 -78.63
N SER A 343 5.66 -34.28 -78.94
CA SER A 343 4.48 -33.59 -78.41
C SER A 343 4.35 -33.71 -76.89
N GLY A 344 4.50 -34.93 -76.35
CA GLY A 344 4.48 -35.20 -74.91
C GLY A 344 5.58 -34.46 -74.15
N VAL A 345 6.81 -34.48 -74.69
CA VAL A 345 7.94 -33.72 -74.14
C VAL A 345 7.68 -32.22 -74.20
N ARG A 346 7.09 -31.72 -75.30
CA ARG A 346 6.77 -30.29 -75.45
C ARG A 346 5.67 -29.85 -74.49
N LEU A 347 4.65 -30.69 -74.25
CA LEU A 347 3.60 -30.43 -73.27
C LEU A 347 4.15 -30.43 -71.84
N ALA A 348 4.97 -31.41 -71.48
CA ALA A 348 5.61 -31.46 -70.16
C ALA A 348 6.55 -30.26 -69.92
N LEU A 349 7.36 -29.88 -70.93
CA LEU A 349 8.19 -28.67 -70.88
C LEU A 349 7.35 -27.38 -70.80
N SER A 350 6.20 -27.32 -71.48
CA SER A 350 5.30 -26.17 -71.39
C SER A 350 4.60 -26.06 -70.02
N GLY A 351 4.39 -27.19 -69.34
CA GLY A 351 3.93 -27.24 -67.94
C GLY A 351 4.97 -26.67 -66.98
N LEU A 352 6.23 -27.07 -67.13
CA LEU A 352 7.39 -26.54 -66.38
C LEU A 352 7.63 -25.04 -66.62
N ALA A 353 7.39 -24.55 -67.85
CA ALA A 353 7.53 -23.12 -68.17
C ALA A 353 6.38 -22.26 -67.60
N LYS A 354 5.21 -22.84 -67.31
CA LYS A 354 4.08 -22.13 -66.69
C LYS A 354 4.25 -21.99 -65.18
N THR A 355 4.82 -22.97 -64.49
CA THR A 355 5.13 -22.87 -63.06
C THR A 355 6.21 -21.82 -62.77
N GLU A 356 7.12 -21.54 -63.71
CA GLU A 356 8.12 -20.46 -63.60
C GLU A 356 7.54 -19.04 -63.67
N LYS A 357 6.35 -18.85 -64.28
CA LYS A 357 5.66 -17.55 -64.34
C LYS A 357 4.69 -17.31 -63.18
N GLY A 358 4.28 -18.35 -62.46
CA GLY A 358 3.41 -18.24 -61.28
C GLY A 358 4.10 -17.82 -59.98
N GLY A 359 5.44 -17.76 -59.95
CA GLY A 359 6.23 -17.30 -58.79
C GLY A 359 6.54 -15.80 -58.78
N LYS A 360 5.90 -15.00 -59.64
CA LYS A 360 6.00 -13.53 -59.71
C LYS A 360 4.61 -12.88 -59.79
N SER A 361 3.83 -13.06 -58.74
CA SER A 361 2.64 -12.28 -58.35
C SER A 361 2.29 -12.80 -56.95
N ASP A 362 2.36 -12.03 -55.86
CA ASP A 362 1.78 -10.72 -55.62
C ASP A 362 2.61 -9.92 -54.60
N ASP A 363 2.32 -8.61 -54.56
CA ASP A 363 2.63 -7.67 -53.47
C ASP A 363 2.20 -8.18 -52.07
#